data_AF-A0ABD1FNH3-F1
#
_entry.id   AF-A0ABD1FNH3-F1
#
_cell.length_a   1.000
_cell.length_b   1.000
_cell.length_c   1.000
_cell.angle_alpha   90.00
_cell.angle_beta   90.00
_cell.angle_gamma   90.00
#
_symmetry.space_group_name_H-M   'P 1'
#
loop_
_entity.id
_entity.type
_entity.pdbx_description
1 polymer ?
#
loop_
_entity_poly.entity_id
_entity_poly.type
_entity_poly.pdbx_seq_one_letter_code
_entity_poly.pdbx_strand_id
1 'polypeptide(L)'
;MNPSSSPPDSSPLPLSQQLQLIKDLQIFKIQGSDRRGRPLLRIIGKFFPARLVSAEAVKKFLEDEIFPNLKGRAFSAVYVHTEVNRGDNFPGISALKCIYDAVPGNLDTVYFVHPGIQSRLFLATFGRLIFGGAGYGKVKYVTRLEFLWEHVRRKGAEMPEFVHEFDEEMEWRPTTVDYGLESDHPAAIHTFDSTVSTYSMRCIA
;
A
#
# COMPACT_ATOMS: atom_id res chain seq x y z
N MET A 1 23.73 -12.54 42.71
CA MET A 1 24.13 -11.56 41.68
C MET A 1 23.63 -12.09 40.35
N ASN A 2 22.50 -11.59 39.85
CA ASN A 2 21.99 -11.97 38.53
C ASN A 2 22.69 -11.10 37.49
N PRO A 3 23.28 -11.65 36.42
CA PRO A 3 23.80 -10.84 35.34
C PRO A 3 22.60 -10.27 34.57
N SER A 4 22.54 -8.94 34.50
CA SER A 4 21.60 -8.22 33.65
C SER A 4 21.89 -8.56 32.19
N SER A 5 21.01 -9.33 31.56
CA SER A 5 20.96 -9.45 30.11
C SER A 5 20.48 -8.10 29.55
N SER A 6 21.38 -7.35 28.94
CA SER A 6 21.03 -6.20 28.10
C SER A 6 20.09 -6.65 26.97
N PRO A 7 19.11 -5.83 26.57
CA PRO A 7 18.31 -6.13 25.39
C PRO A 7 19.22 -6.19 24.15
N PRO A 8 18.91 -7.05 23.17
CA PRO A 8 19.69 -7.09 21.93
C PRO A 8 19.65 -5.71 21.27
N ASP A 9 20.84 -5.18 21.02
CA ASP A 9 21.07 -3.86 20.44
C ASP A 9 20.38 -3.80 19.06
N SER A 10 19.26 -3.08 18.98
CA SER A 10 18.41 -2.98 17.79
C SER A 10 19.02 -2.04 16.76
N SER A 11 20.26 -2.30 16.37
CA SER A 11 20.90 -1.65 15.24
C SER A 11 20.42 -2.32 13.94
N PRO A 12 20.18 -1.56 12.86
CA PRO A 12 19.90 -2.13 11.54
C PRO A 12 21.01 -3.11 11.15
N LEU A 13 20.65 -4.18 10.43
CA LEU A 13 21.63 -5.16 9.94
C LEU A 13 22.73 -4.45 9.12
N PRO A 14 23.92 -5.05 8.93
CA PRO A 14 24.90 -4.53 7.98
C PRO A 14 24.28 -4.31 6.59
N LEU A 15 24.67 -3.24 5.88
CA LEU A 15 24.04 -2.84 4.62
C LEU A 15 23.97 -3.99 3.59
N SER A 16 25.02 -4.80 3.46
CA SER A 16 25.02 -5.96 2.55
C SER A 16 23.94 -6.98 2.90
N GLN A 17 23.72 -7.24 4.19
CA GLN A 17 22.66 -8.14 4.65
C GLN A 17 21.27 -7.53 4.44
N GLN A 18 21.12 -6.22 4.61
CA GLN A 18 19.85 -5.54 4.30
C GLN A 18 19.50 -5.67 2.81
N LEU A 19 20.47 -5.41 1.91
CA LEU A 19 20.27 -5.54 0.47
C LEU A 19 19.93 -6.99 0.08
N GLN A 20 20.62 -7.97 0.66
CA GLN A 20 20.33 -9.37 0.44
C GLN A 20 18.92 -9.74 0.92
N LEU A 21 18.51 -9.26 2.10
CA LEU A 21 17.18 -9.50 2.64
C LEU A 21 16.07 -8.91 1.76
N ILE A 22 16.25 -7.68 1.25
CA ILE A 22 15.31 -7.06 0.30
C ILE A 22 15.16 -7.92 -0.95
N LYS A 23 16.28 -8.46 -1.46
CA LYS A 23 16.32 -9.32 -2.64
C LYS A 23 15.64 -10.66 -2.39
N ASP A 24 15.93 -11.33 -1.28
CA ASP A 24 15.39 -12.66 -0.96
C ASP A 24 13.88 -12.61 -0.72
N LEU A 25 13.39 -11.54 -0.09
CA LEU A 25 11.96 -11.32 0.15
C LEU A 25 11.20 -10.88 -1.10
N GLN A 26 11.88 -10.61 -2.22
CA GLN A 26 11.29 -10.24 -3.51
C GLN A 26 10.28 -9.09 -3.39
N ILE A 27 10.58 -8.14 -2.49
CA ILE A 27 9.69 -7.00 -2.16
C ILE A 27 9.44 -6.17 -3.40
N PHE A 28 10.50 -5.88 -4.16
CA PHE A 28 10.46 -5.10 -5.38
C PHE A 28 10.76 -6.00 -6.57
N LYS A 29 9.84 -6.05 -7.54
CA LYS A 29 10.04 -6.82 -8.76
C LYS A 29 9.41 -6.11 -9.95
N ILE A 30 10.15 -5.96 -11.04
CA ILE A 30 9.55 -5.53 -12.31
C ILE A 30 8.91 -6.74 -12.95
N GLN A 31 7.58 -6.76 -13.02
CA GLN A 31 6.83 -7.89 -13.56
C GLN A 31 5.57 -7.42 -14.28
N GLY A 32 5.50 -7.69 -15.58
CA GLY A 32 4.36 -7.35 -16.41
C GLY A 32 4.41 -5.93 -16.96
N SER A 33 3.26 -5.47 -17.44
CA SER A 33 3.11 -4.13 -18.00
C SER A 33 1.68 -3.62 -17.84
N ASP A 34 1.52 -2.31 -17.85
CA ASP A 34 0.19 -1.71 -17.92
C ASP A 34 -0.42 -1.84 -19.31
N ARG A 35 -1.69 -1.43 -19.48
CA ARG A 35 -2.38 -1.48 -20.78
C ARG A 35 -1.63 -0.71 -21.87
N ARG A 36 -0.92 0.36 -21.51
CA ARG A 36 -0.09 1.21 -22.40
C ARG A 36 1.29 0.61 -22.70
N GLY A 37 1.61 -0.58 -22.18
CA GLY A 37 2.87 -1.27 -22.42
C GLY A 37 4.03 -0.75 -21.57
N ARG A 38 3.76 0.03 -20.52
CA ARG A 38 4.79 0.53 -19.61
C ARG A 38 5.17 -0.55 -18.61
N PRO A 39 6.45 -0.66 -18.22
CA PRO A 39 6.87 -1.62 -17.20
C PRO A 39 6.09 -1.43 -15.90
N LEU A 40 5.82 -2.54 -15.21
CA LEU A 40 5.11 -2.54 -13.94
C LEU A 40 6.06 -2.93 -12.81
N LEU A 41 6.25 -2.03 -11.85
CA LEU A 41 6.98 -2.30 -10.61
C LEU A 41 6.01 -2.81 -9.55
N ARG A 42 6.11 -4.08 -9.17
CA ARG A 42 5.35 -4.67 -8.06
C ARG A 42 6.11 -4.46 -6.75
N ILE A 43 5.39 -4.01 -5.72
CA ILE A 43 5.88 -3.76 -4.37
C ILE A 43 4.99 -4.53 -3.40
N ILE A 44 5.55 -5.48 -2.63
CA ILE A 44 4.79 -6.27 -1.66
C ILE A 44 5.02 -5.75 -0.24
N GLY A 45 4.02 -5.09 0.35
CA GLY A 45 4.13 -4.48 1.66
C GLY A 45 4.27 -5.48 2.81
N LYS A 46 3.57 -6.62 2.76
CA LYS A 46 3.55 -7.65 3.82
C LYS A 46 4.96 -8.15 4.18
N PHE A 47 5.83 -8.24 3.18
CA PHE A 47 7.19 -8.75 3.35
C PHE A 47 8.21 -7.65 3.67
N PHE A 48 7.80 -6.40 3.87
CA PHE A 48 8.74 -5.34 4.17
C PHE A 48 9.20 -5.41 5.65
N PRO A 49 10.51 -5.64 5.95
CA PRO A 49 10.96 -5.81 7.32
C PRO A 49 11.42 -4.45 7.90
N ALA A 50 10.48 -3.62 8.35
CA ALA A 50 10.74 -2.22 8.71
C ALA A 50 11.74 -2.03 9.85
N ARG A 51 11.91 -3.03 10.70
CA ARG A 51 12.87 -3.00 11.82
C ARG A 51 14.29 -3.39 11.42
N LEU A 52 14.46 -4.07 10.30
CA LEU A 52 15.74 -4.64 9.87
C LEU A 52 16.37 -3.89 8.70
N VAL A 53 15.55 -3.19 7.92
CA VAL A 53 15.94 -2.52 6.68
C VAL A 53 15.71 -1.02 6.80
N SER A 54 16.78 -0.24 6.53
CA SER A 54 16.75 1.21 6.54
C SER A 54 16.26 1.79 5.22
N ALA A 55 15.80 3.04 5.24
CA ALA A 55 15.35 3.75 4.04
C ALA A 55 16.47 3.89 3.00
N GLU A 56 17.71 4.08 3.47
CA GLU A 56 18.91 4.22 2.65
C GLU A 56 19.24 2.91 1.93
N ALA A 57 19.08 1.76 2.59
CA ALA A 57 19.28 0.46 1.97
C ALA A 57 18.23 0.19 0.88
N VAL A 58 16.96 0.53 1.13
CA VAL A 58 15.90 0.42 0.12
C VAL A 58 16.18 1.35 -1.05
N LYS A 59 16.51 2.61 -0.79
CA LYS A 59 16.88 3.59 -1.81
C LYS A 59 18.00 3.05 -2.69
N LYS A 60 19.08 2.57 -2.08
CA LYS A 60 20.23 2.01 -2.80
C LYS A 60 19.85 0.80 -3.63
N PHE A 61 19.05 -0.12 -3.08
CA PHE A 61 18.55 -1.28 -3.83
C PHE A 61 17.73 -0.87 -5.05
N LEU A 62 16.85 0.13 -4.90
CA LEU A 62 16.04 0.63 -6.01
C LEU A 62 16.90 1.28 -7.10
N GLU A 63 17.89 2.09 -6.71
CA GLU A 63 18.81 2.77 -7.63
C GLU A 63 19.76 1.81 -8.35
N ASP A 64 20.26 0.78 -7.68
CA ASP A 64 21.24 -0.15 -8.23
C ASP A 64 20.59 -1.30 -9.02
N GLU A 65 19.46 -1.85 -8.55
CA GLU A 65 18.87 -3.08 -9.10
C GLU A 65 17.55 -2.86 -9.85
N ILE A 66 16.74 -1.87 -9.50
CA ILE A 66 15.38 -1.73 -10.07
C ILE A 66 15.34 -0.67 -11.18
N PHE A 67 15.73 0.57 -10.88
CA PHE A 67 15.60 1.69 -11.82
C PHE A 67 16.43 1.54 -13.10
N PRO A 68 17.65 0.95 -13.10
CA PRO A 68 18.41 0.71 -14.33
C PRO A 68 17.66 -0.22 -15.30
N ASN A 69 16.90 -1.18 -14.77
CA ASN A 69 16.09 -2.11 -15.56
C ASN A 69 14.85 -1.47 -16.19
N LEU A 70 14.43 -0.28 -15.74
CA LEU A 70 13.36 0.50 -16.36
C LEU A 70 13.82 1.25 -17.62
N LYS A 71 15.15 1.36 -17.84
CA LYS A 71 15.76 2.01 -19.02
C LYS A 71 15.22 3.41 -19.30
N GLY A 72 14.93 4.18 -18.25
CA GLY A 72 14.37 5.53 -18.34
C GLY A 72 12.93 5.62 -18.86
N ARG A 73 12.27 4.49 -19.18
CA ARG A 73 10.88 4.49 -19.66
C ARG A 73 9.91 4.88 -18.55
N ALA A 74 8.84 5.56 -18.91
CA ALA A 74 7.73 5.76 -17.99
C ALA A 74 7.19 4.41 -17.51
N PHE A 75 6.88 4.30 -16.23
CA PHE A 75 6.48 3.06 -15.59
C PHE A 75 5.33 3.29 -14.60
N SER A 76 4.63 2.21 -14.29
CA SER A 76 3.57 2.21 -13.27
C SER A 76 4.01 1.32 -12.11
N ALA A 77 3.58 1.65 -10.89
CA ALA A 77 3.85 0.83 -9.71
C ALA A 77 2.57 0.23 -9.14
N VAL A 78 2.64 -0.99 -8.61
CA VAL A 78 1.57 -1.63 -7.83
C VAL A 78 2.10 -1.88 -6.45
N TYR A 79 1.54 -1.20 -5.46
CA TYR A 79 1.81 -1.43 -4.05
C TYR A 79 0.70 -2.30 -3.46
N VAL A 80 1.06 -3.52 -3.08
CA VAL A 80 0.16 -4.49 -2.46
C VAL A 80 0.20 -4.31 -0.95
N HIS A 81 -0.90 -3.83 -0.38
CA HIS A 81 -1.06 -3.58 1.05
C HIS A 81 -1.79 -4.71 1.80
N THR A 82 -2.12 -5.79 1.11
CA THR A 82 -2.74 -6.97 1.68
C THR A 82 -1.94 -7.50 2.88
N GLU A 83 -2.61 -7.67 4.01
CA GLU A 83 -2.04 -8.15 5.29
C GLU A 83 -0.85 -7.35 5.83
N VAL A 84 -0.71 -6.07 5.45
CA VAL A 84 0.34 -5.22 6.01
C VAL A 84 0.03 -4.86 7.46
N ASN A 85 0.96 -5.18 8.36
CA ASN A 85 0.91 -4.76 9.76
C ASN A 85 1.80 -3.54 9.99
N ARG A 86 1.24 -2.47 10.57
CA ARG A 86 2.01 -1.26 10.88
C ARG A 86 3.13 -1.46 11.92
N GLY A 87 2.98 -2.39 12.85
CA GLY A 87 4.02 -2.66 13.85
C GLY A 87 5.29 -3.24 13.26
N ASP A 88 5.15 -4.03 12.19
CA ASP A 88 6.25 -4.83 11.64
C ASP A 88 6.73 -4.32 10.27
N ASN A 89 5.82 -3.77 9.46
CA ASN A 89 6.07 -3.45 8.05
C ASN A 89 6.12 -1.95 7.74
N PHE A 90 5.80 -1.06 8.67
CA PHE A 90 5.76 0.37 8.41
C PHE A 90 7.07 1.06 8.84
N PRO A 91 7.91 1.57 7.91
CA PRO A 91 9.19 2.19 8.24
C PRO A 91 9.10 3.62 8.78
N GLY A 92 7.90 4.19 8.88
CA GLY A 92 7.73 5.59 9.27
C GLY A 92 7.64 6.56 8.09
N ILE A 93 7.14 7.77 8.37
CA ILE A 93 6.87 8.80 7.35
C ILE A 93 8.16 9.31 6.71
N SER A 94 9.20 9.57 7.52
CA SER A 94 10.50 10.06 7.03
C SER A 94 11.15 9.06 6.10
N ALA A 95 11.13 7.77 6.47
CA ALA A 95 11.65 6.70 5.64
C ALA A 95 10.88 6.54 4.33
N LEU A 96 9.53 6.54 4.38
CA LEU A 96 8.71 6.51 3.16
C LEU A 96 8.99 7.71 2.25
N LYS A 97 9.14 8.90 2.82
CA LYS A 97 9.51 10.10 2.05
C LYS A 97 10.89 9.93 1.41
N CYS A 98 11.89 9.46 2.17
CA CYS A 98 13.24 9.21 1.66
C CYS A 98 13.25 8.21 0.49
N ILE A 99 12.47 7.12 0.62
CA ILE A 99 12.32 6.12 -0.44
C ILE A 99 11.63 6.73 -1.67
N TYR A 100 10.55 7.49 -1.48
CA TYR A 100 9.82 8.13 -2.59
C TYR A 100 10.65 9.20 -3.29
N ASP A 101 11.44 10.00 -2.57
CA ASP A 101 12.32 11.02 -3.14
C ASP A 101 13.39 10.41 -4.08
N ALA A 102 13.72 9.13 -3.91
CA ALA A 102 14.61 8.40 -4.82
C ALA A 102 13.91 7.91 -6.10
N VAL A 103 12.58 7.88 -6.12
CA VAL A 103 11.82 7.38 -7.27
C VAL A 103 11.95 8.37 -8.44
N PRO A 104 12.30 7.91 -9.65
CA PRO A 104 12.47 8.79 -10.78
C PRO A 104 11.14 9.43 -11.23
N GLY A 105 11.21 10.64 -11.76
CA GLY A 105 10.03 11.44 -12.15
C GLY A 105 9.17 10.86 -13.27
N ASN A 106 9.62 9.78 -13.92
CA ASN A 106 8.91 9.03 -14.95
C ASN A 106 7.92 7.99 -14.38
N LEU A 107 7.72 7.93 -13.06
CA LEU A 107 6.60 7.23 -12.44
C LEU A 107 5.27 7.90 -12.85
N ASP A 108 4.37 7.14 -13.49
CA ASP A 108 3.09 7.65 -13.97
C ASP A 108 1.95 7.48 -12.96
N THR A 109 1.72 6.25 -12.52
CA THR A 109 0.61 5.88 -11.64
C THR A 109 1.08 4.88 -10.59
N VAL A 110 0.57 5.00 -9.36
CA VAL A 110 0.76 4.04 -8.27
C VAL A 110 -0.60 3.42 -7.92
N TYR A 111 -0.78 2.14 -8.24
CA TYR A 111 -1.97 1.39 -7.84
C TYR A 111 -1.76 0.87 -6.41
N PHE A 112 -2.53 1.39 -5.46
CA PHE A 112 -2.51 0.96 -4.07
C PHE A 112 -3.60 -0.11 -3.90
N VAL A 113 -3.19 -1.37 -3.84
CA VAL A 113 -4.06 -2.55 -3.78
C VAL A 113 -4.38 -2.90 -2.33
N HIS A 114 -5.66 -3.18 -2.07
CA HIS A 114 -6.26 -3.51 -0.78
C HIS A 114 -5.99 -2.48 0.32
N PRO A 115 -6.23 -1.18 0.08
CA PRO A 115 -6.08 -0.15 1.11
C PRO A 115 -7.17 -0.29 2.17
N GLY A 116 -6.79 -0.65 3.39
CA GLY A 116 -7.69 -0.56 4.55
C GLY A 116 -8.01 0.89 4.92
N ILE A 117 -9.10 1.12 5.68
CA ILE A 117 -9.55 2.46 6.12
C ILE A 117 -8.42 3.24 6.79
N GLN A 118 -7.66 2.58 7.67
CA GLN A 118 -6.53 3.21 8.36
C GLN A 118 -5.46 3.69 7.37
N SER A 119 -5.15 2.90 6.32
CA SER A 119 -4.14 3.25 5.31
C SER A 119 -4.58 4.43 4.45
N ARG A 120 -5.88 4.50 4.09
CA ARG A 120 -6.46 5.65 3.38
C ARG A 120 -6.39 6.91 4.22
N LEU A 121 -6.79 6.83 5.49
CA LEU A 121 -6.71 7.97 6.42
C LEU A 121 -5.25 8.43 6.60
N PHE A 122 -4.32 7.49 6.76
CA PHE A 122 -2.90 7.81 6.83
C PHE A 122 -2.41 8.55 5.58
N LEU A 123 -2.78 8.08 4.39
CA LEU A 123 -2.40 8.74 3.14
C LEU A 123 -3.12 10.08 2.93
N ALA A 124 -4.36 10.23 3.38
CA ALA A 124 -5.06 11.52 3.35
C ALA A 124 -4.33 12.56 4.23
N THR A 125 -3.84 12.14 5.40
CA THR A 125 -3.14 13.01 6.35
C THR A 125 -1.69 13.29 5.93
N PHE A 126 -0.93 12.25 5.58
CA PHE A 126 0.52 12.33 5.38
C PHE A 126 0.95 12.20 3.91
N GLY A 127 0.06 11.85 2.98
CA GLY A 127 0.39 11.61 1.58
C GLY A 127 1.00 12.82 0.90
N ARG A 128 0.55 14.04 1.22
CA ARG A 128 1.15 15.27 0.69
C ARG A 128 2.59 15.50 1.17
N LEU A 129 2.94 15.05 2.38
CA LEU A 129 4.30 15.14 2.93
C LEU A 129 5.23 14.08 2.34
N ILE A 130 4.70 12.87 2.10
CA ILE A 130 5.47 11.74 1.57
C ILE A 130 5.71 11.89 0.07
N PHE A 131 4.66 12.18 -0.70
CA PHE A 131 4.71 12.16 -2.16
C PHE A 131 4.86 13.54 -2.80
N GLY A 132 4.74 14.60 -1.99
CA GLY A 132 4.53 15.96 -2.51
C GLY A 132 3.14 16.13 -3.13
N GLY A 133 2.82 17.38 -3.50
CA GLY A 133 1.50 17.72 -4.07
C GLY A 133 1.19 16.99 -5.38
N ALA A 134 2.15 16.93 -6.30
CA ALA A 134 1.97 16.27 -7.60
C ALA A 134 2.05 14.74 -7.53
N GLY A 135 2.78 14.19 -6.55
CA GLY A 135 2.94 12.74 -6.41
C GLY A 135 1.72 12.05 -5.84
N TYR A 136 1.05 12.68 -4.86
CA TYR A 136 -0.17 12.11 -4.27
C TYR A 136 -1.29 11.93 -5.31
N GLY A 137 -1.40 12.84 -6.27
CA GLY A 137 -2.35 12.73 -7.38
C GLY A 137 -2.12 11.54 -8.33
N LYS A 138 -0.96 10.86 -8.24
CA LYS A 138 -0.67 9.64 -9.01
C LYS A 138 -1.16 8.36 -8.33
N VAL A 139 -1.60 8.43 -7.07
CA VAL A 139 -2.03 7.26 -6.30
C VAL A 139 -3.48 6.93 -6.64
N LYS A 140 -3.73 5.70 -7.09
CA LYS A 140 -5.07 5.15 -7.34
C LYS A 140 -5.35 4.02 -6.35
N TYR A 141 -6.45 4.13 -5.61
CA TYR A 141 -6.88 3.10 -4.66
C TYR A 141 -7.62 1.98 -5.39
N VAL A 142 -7.23 0.73 -5.13
CA VAL A 142 -7.78 -0.46 -5.75
C VAL A 142 -8.20 -1.44 -4.66
N THR A 143 -9.51 -1.58 -4.45
CA THR A 143 -10.06 -2.43 -3.37
C THR A 143 -10.03 -3.91 -3.68
N ARG A 144 -10.22 -4.28 -4.96
CA ARG A 144 -10.24 -5.66 -5.46
C ARG A 144 -9.28 -5.83 -6.62
N LEU A 145 -8.75 -7.05 -6.80
CA LEU A 145 -7.83 -7.34 -7.90
C LEU A 145 -8.49 -7.19 -9.28
N GLU A 146 -9.79 -7.41 -9.42
CA GLU A 146 -10.52 -7.23 -10.68
C GLU A 146 -10.30 -5.83 -11.30
N PHE A 147 -10.38 -4.77 -10.48
CA PHE A 147 -10.20 -3.38 -10.93
C PHE A 147 -8.74 -3.07 -11.29
N LEU A 148 -7.79 -3.81 -10.72
CA LEU A 148 -6.38 -3.72 -11.12
C LEU A 148 -6.21 -4.19 -12.57
N TRP A 149 -6.90 -5.29 -12.94
CA TRP A 149 -6.77 -5.90 -14.27
C TRP A 149 -7.39 -5.09 -15.41
N GLU A 150 -8.25 -4.12 -15.09
CA GLU A 150 -8.71 -3.13 -16.07
C GLU A 150 -7.55 -2.25 -16.55
N HIS A 151 -6.64 -1.91 -15.63
CA HIS A 151 -5.53 -0.98 -15.86
C HIS A 151 -4.20 -1.67 -16.19
N VAL A 152 -4.02 -2.89 -15.71
CA VAL A 152 -2.79 -3.69 -15.83
C VAL A 152 -3.03 -4.94 -16.67
N ARG A 153 -2.07 -5.33 -17.51
CA ARG A 153 -2.17 -6.59 -18.25
C ARG A 153 -1.95 -7.75 -17.28
N ARG A 154 -2.98 -8.56 -17.06
CA ARG A 154 -2.90 -9.77 -16.24
C ARG A 154 -1.79 -10.72 -16.70
N LYS A 155 -1.59 -10.84 -18.02
CA LYS A 155 -0.50 -11.62 -18.59
C LYS A 155 0.85 -11.01 -18.21
N GLY A 156 1.56 -11.69 -17.32
CA GLY A 156 2.89 -11.30 -16.84
C GLY A 156 2.89 -10.44 -15.57
N ALA A 157 1.75 -10.02 -15.04
CA ALA A 157 1.66 -9.31 -13.75
C ALA A 157 1.11 -10.26 -12.69
N GLU A 158 1.90 -11.28 -12.31
CA GLU A 158 1.48 -12.27 -11.32
C GLU A 158 1.48 -11.67 -9.91
N MET A 159 0.37 -11.88 -9.20
CA MET A 159 0.24 -11.55 -7.78
C MET A 159 0.56 -12.78 -6.93
N PRO A 160 1.16 -12.60 -5.75
CA PRO A 160 1.35 -13.69 -4.81
C PRO A 160 0.01 -14.33 -4.38
N GLU A 161 0.05 -15.63 -4.04
CA GLU A 161 -1.13 -16.44 -3.68
C GLU A 161 -1.95 -15.83 -2.53
N PHE A 162 -1.30 -15.36 -1.46
CA PHE A 162 -1.99 -14.71 -0.33
C PHE A 162 -2.83 -13.49 -0.72
N VAL A 163 -2.51 -12.84 -1.86
CA VAL A 163 -3.30 -11.70 -2.36
C VAL A 163 -4.60 -12.19 -2.98
N HIS A 164 -4.57 -13.36 -3.64
CA HIS A 164 -5.75 -14.00 -4.20
C HIS A 164 -6.65 -14.57 -3.10
N GLU A 165 -6.08 -15.27 -2.11
CA GLU A 165 -6.82 -15.79 -0.96
C GLU A 165 -7.59 -14.69 -0.22
N PHE A 166 -6.96 -13.52 -0.04
CA PHE A 166 -7.59 -12.36 0.59
C PHE A 166 -8.71 -11.75 -0.27
N ASP A 167 -8.52 -11.68 -1.60
CA ASP A 167 -9.54 -11.17 -2.54
C ASP A 167 -10.76 -12.12 -2.54
N GLU A 168 -10.54 -13.43 -2.54
CA GLU A 168 -11.60 -14.44 -2.41
C GLU A 168 -12.34 -14.30 -1.06
N GLU A 169 -11.63 -14.14 0.06
CA GLU A 169 -12.28 -13.92 1.37
C GLU A 169 -13.13 -12.64 1.39
N MET A 170 -12.67 -11.57 0.70
CA MET A 170 -13.46 -10.34 0.55
C MET A 170 -14.71 -10.54 -0.32
N GLU A 171 -14.66 -11.41 -1.34
CA GLU A 171 -15.85 -11.75 -2.14
C GLU A 171 -16.93 -12.46 -1.32
N TRP A 172 -16.53 -13.29 -0.34
CA TRP A 172 -17.45 -14.05 0.51
C TRP A 172 -18.03 -13.25 1.68
N ARG A 173 -17.46 -12.09 2.01
CA ARG A 173 -17.98 -11.21 3.07
C ARG A 173 -18.76 -10.07 2.40
N PRO A 174 -20.11 -10.02 2.49
CA PRO A 174 -20.88 -8.91 1.95
C PRO A 174 -20.30 -7.58 2.46
N THR A 175 -19.96 -6.70 1.54
CA THR A 175 -19.41 -5.36 1.72
C THR A 175 -20.27 -4.50 2.64
N THR A 176 -20.14 -4.66 3.96
CA THR A 176 -20.44 -3.56 4.86
C THR A 176 -19.24 -2.61 4.77
N VAL A 177 -19.48 -1.42 4.21
CA VAL A 177 -18.51 -0.35 3.89
C VAL A 177 -18.10 -0.31 2.42
N ASP A 178 -19.08 -0.34 1.53
CA ASP A 178 -19.08 0.57 0.38
C ASP A 178 -19.33 2.00 0.90
N TYR A 179 -18.26 2.71 1.27
CA TYR A 179 -18.33 4.14 1.54
C TYR A 179 -17.49 4.89 0.50
N GLY A 180 -18.16 5.20 -0.60
CA GLY A 180 -18.21 6.55 -1.17
C GLY A 180 -16.91 7.08 -1.77
N LEU A 181 -16.71 6.82 -3.06
CA LEU A 181 -16.18 7.84 -3.96
C LEU A 181 -16.72 7.67 -5.40
N GLU A 182 -18.03 7.49 -5.55
CA GLU A 182 -18.73 7.98 -6.75
C GLU A 182 -19.44 9.28 -6.37
N SER A 183 -18.89 10.39 -6.84
CA SER A 183 -19.56 11.68 -6.82
C SER A 183 -20.61 11.71 -7.94
N ASP A 184 -21.75 12.33 -7.62
CA ASP A 184 -22.85 12.80 -8.51
C ASP A 184 -24.16 12.00 -8.57
N HIS A 185 -24.54 11.25 -7.54
CA HIS A 185 -25.93 10.77 -7.40
C HIS A 185 -26.56 11.10 -6.04
N PRO A 186 -27.80 11.65 -5.99
CA PRO A 186 -28.46 12.03 -4.75
C PRO A 186 -28.84 10.78 -3.94
N ALA A 187 -28.43 10.77 -2.68
CA ALA A 187 -28.54 9.66 -1.74
C ALA A 187 -29.99 9.23 -1.47
N ALA A 188 -30.27 7.94 -1.63
CA ALA A 188 -31.40 7.27 -0.99
C ALA A 188 -30.86 6.40 0.16
N ILE A 189 -31.03 6.89 1.38
CA ILE A 189 -30.72 6.13 2.60
C ILE A 189 -31.80 5.06 2.77
N HIS A 190 -31.49 3.80 2.48
CA HIS A 190 -32.27 2.67 2.96
C HIS A 190 -31.85 2.35 4.40
N THR A 191 -32.52 2.99 5.34
CA THR A 191 -32.40 2.71 6.78
C THR A 191 -32.98 1.32 7.05
N PHE A 192 -32.16 0.40 7.53
CA PHE A 192 -32.64 -0.86 8.09
C PHE A 192 -33.44 -0.58 9.36
N ASP A 193 -34.67 -1.10 9.35
CA ASP A 193 -35.65 -0.99 10.40
C ASP A 193 -35.11 -1.62 11.70
N SER A 194 -34.91 -0.79 12.72
CA SER A 194 -34.66 -1.25 14.08
C SER A 194 -35.63 -0.50 14.98
N THR A 195 -36.75 -1.16 15.22
CA THR A 195 -37.84 -0.74 16.08
C THR A 195 -37.34 -0.53 17.51
N VAL A 196 -37.08 0.73 17.89
CA VAL A 196 -37.11 1.16 19.29
C VAL A 196 -38.00 2.39 19.37
N SER A 197 -39.21 2.14 19.87
CA SER A 197 -40.25 3.11 20.17
C SER A 197 -39.70 4.19 21.12
N THR A 198 -39.58 5.43 20.63
CA THR A 198 -39.28 6.59 21.48
C THR A 198 -40.58 7.28 21.88
N TYR A 199 -40.94 7.12 23.15
CA TYR A 199 -42.06 7.81 23.78
C TYR A 199 -41.78 9.31 23.84
N SER A 200 -42.66 10.08 23.21
CA SER A 200 -42.64 11.54 23.14
C SER A 200 -43.23 12.14 24.42
N MET A 201 -42.44 12.95 25.14
CA MET A 201 -42.93 13.81 26.21
C MET A 201 -42.59 15.25 25.86
N ARG A 202 -43.54 15.94 25.24
CA ARG A 202 -43.62 17.41 25.24
C ARG A 202 -44.97 17.81 25.78
N CYS A 203 -44.97 18.37 26.99
CA CYS A 203 -46.01 19.31 27.40
C CYS A 203 -45.32 20.61 27.79
N ILE A 204 -45.68 21.66 27.04
CA ILE A 204 -45.55 23.05 27.44
C ILE A 204 -46.80 23.37 28.28
N ALA A 205 -46.61 23.96 29.44
CA ALA A 205 -47.54 24.89 30.08
C ALA A 205 -46.72 25.84 30.96
#